data_AF-A0A9X3D253-F1
#
_entry.id   AF-A0A9X3D253-F1
#
_cell.length_a   1.000
_cell.length_b   1.000
_cell.length_c   1.000
_cell.angle_alpha   90.00
_cell.angle_beta   90.00
_cell.angle_gamma   90.00
#
_symmetry.space_group_name_H-M   'P 1'
#
loop_
_entity.id
_entity.type
_entity.pdbx_description
1 polymer ?
#
loop_
_entity_poly.entity_id
_entity_poly.type
_entity_poly.pdbx_seq_one_letter_code
_entity_poly.pdbx_strand_id
1 'polypeptide(L)'
;MLIQHKLFESRSTLYNLKPIGINTDEIESLTSYVTRLSTAHNVTLGVLFNELIYPILRKESRPRDGVTVKRSAAYNNFHQSAIELTTALHNLTHIKNLELLTTIGFNNFFSSNEIRGQKFWCPICYEE
;
A
#
# COMPACT_ATOMS: atom_id res chain seq x y z
N MET A 1 -30.79 -5.47 34.76
CA MET A 1 -30.68 -4.75 33.47
C MET A 1 -29.35 -5.17 32.83
N LEU A 2 -29.38 -6.19 31.97
CA LEU A 2 -28.20 -6.73 31.32
C LEU A 2 -27.87 -5.83 30.13
N ILE A 3 -26.77 -5.08 30.21
CA ILE A 3 -26.25 -4.34 29.06
C ILE A 3 -25.75 -5.41 28.08
N GLN A 4 -26.52 -5.65 27.03
CA GLN A 4 -26.05 -6.38 25.86
C GLN A 4 -24.84 -5.60 25.32
N HIS A 5 -23.64 -6.15 25.49
CA HIS A 5 -22.47 -5.70 24.74
C HIS A 5 -22.80 -5.90 23.26
N LYS A 6 -23.25 -4.84 22.60
CA LYS A 6 -23.23 -4.74 21.14
C LYS A 6 -21.78 -5.03 20.75
N LEU A 7 -21.53 -6.16 20.10
CA LEU A 7 -20.22 -6.52 19.57
C LEU A 7 -19.85 -5.41 18.60
N PHE A 8 -19.00 -4.48 19.04
CA PHE A 8 -18.43 -3.50 18.15
C PHE A 8 -17.65 -4.27 17.09
N GLU A 9 -17.79 -3.87 15.81
CA GLU A 9 -16.94 -4.40 14.75
C GLU A 9 -15.47 -4.28 15.17
N SER A 10 -14.67 -5.27 14.78
CA SER A 10 -13.23 -5.26 15.06
C SER A 10 -12.63 -3.94 14.62
N ARG A 11 -11.90 -3.27 15.51
CA ARG A 11 -11.22 -2.01 15.19
C ARG A 11 -10.17 -2.28 14.11
N SER A 12 -10.00 -1.34 13.18
CA SER A 12 -8.90 -1.42 12.21
C SER A 12 -7.57 -1.45 12.97
N THR A 13 -6.63 -2.26 12.47
CA THR A 13 -5.28 -2.38 13.06
C THR A 13 -4.45 -1.13 12.79
N LEU A 14 -4.60 -0.57 11.59
CA LEU A 14 -3.98 0.66 11.14
C LEU A 14 -5.03 1.78 11.03
N TYR A 15 -4.55 3.02 11.09
CA TYR A 15 -5.31 4.24 10.91
C TYR A 15 -5.94 4.24 9.53
N ASN A 16 -7.17 4.71 9.48
CA ASN A 16 -7.90 4.96 8.24
C ASN A 16 -7.40 6.27 7.59
N LEU A 17 -6.10 6.36 7.31
CA LEU A 17 -5.48 7.51 6.66
C LEU A 17 -5.97 7.61 5.22
N LYS A 18 -6.61 8.72 4.82
CA LYS A 18 -7.13 8.85 3.45
C LYS A 18 -5.99 9.01 2.43
N PRO A 19 -6.08 8.33 1.26
CA PRO A 19 -5.21 8.62 0.14
C PRO A 19 -5.37 10.05 -0.38
N ILE A 20 -4.31 10.60 -0.95
CA ILE A 20 -4.29 11.93 -1.58
C ILE A 20 -4.65 11.81 -3.07
N GLY A 21 -5.44 12.76 -3.57
CA GLY A 21 -5.65 12.98 -5.00
C GLY A 21 -6.45 11.89 -5.72
N ILE A 22 -7.28 11.11 -5.01
CA ILE A 22 -8.17 10.16 -5.69
C ILE A 22 -9.05 10.91 -6.70
N ASN A 23 -9.09 10.42 -7.94
CA ASN A 23 -9.78 11.02 -9.08
C ASN A 23 -9.21 12.37 -9.56
N THR A 24 -7.96 12.69 -9.21
CA THR A 24 -7.22 13.82 -9.77
C THR A 24 -5.98 13.32 -10.51
N ASP A 25 -5.38 14.19 -11.31
CA ASP A 25 -4.04 14.02 -11.88
C ASP A 25 -2.94 13.98 -10.79
N GLU A 26 -3.18 14.66 -9.67
CA GLU A 26 -2.30 14.65 -8.48
C GLU A 26 -2.46 13.43 -7.54
N ILE A 27 -2.90 12.27 -8.06
CA ILE A 27 -3.07 11.06 -7.25
C ILE A 27 -1.73 10.52 -6.74
N GLU A 28 -1.67 10.17 -5.45
CA GLU A 28 -0.44 9.57 -4.91
C GLU A 28 -0.27 8.09 -5.31
N SER A 29 0.97 7.61 -5.34
CA SER A 29 1.27 6.18 -5.52
C SER A 29 1.05 5.36 -4.24
N LEU A 30 0.89 4.05 -4.36
CA LEU A 30 0.77 3.15 -3.22
C LEU A 30 2.01 3.21 -2.31
N THR A 31 3.21 3.35 -2.87
CA THR A 31 4.43 3.54 -2.07
C THR A 31 4.46 4.87 -1.30
N SER A 32 3.90 5.94 -1.87
CA SER A 32 3.71 7.22 -1.14
C SER A 32 2.76 7.03 0.03
N TYR A 33 1.61 6.42 -0.24
CA TYR A 33 0.59 6.14 0.75
C TYR A 33 1.13 5.32 1.93
N VAL A 34 1.84 4.21 1.65
CA VAL A 34 2.43 3.36 2.71
C VAL A 34 3.49 4.09 3.51
N THR A 35 4.27 4.98 2.88
CA THR A 35 5.23 5.84 3.57
C THR A 35 4.52 6.76 4.56
N ARG A 36 3.50 7.50 4.11
CA ARG A 36 2.69 8.38 4.97
C ARG A 36 1.98 7.61 6.08
N LEU A 37 1.47 6.41 5.78
CA LEU A 37 0.84 5.54 6.77
C LEU A 37 1.83 5.14 7.86
N SER A 38 3.05 4.73 7.50
CA SER A 38 4.10 4.39 8.48
C SER A 38 4.45 5.58 9.38
N THR A 39 4.57 6.78 8.79
CA THR A 39 4.83 8.02 9.53
C THR A 39 3.68 8.36 10.48
N ALA A 40 2.43 8.26 10.03
CA ALA A 40 1.26 8.50 10.86
C ALA A 40 1.22 7.56 12.08
N HIS A 41 1.65 6.32 11.90
CA HIS A 41 1.76 5.32 12.96
C HIS A 41 3.02 5.41 13.82
N ASN A 42 3.94 6.32 13.52
CA ASN A 42 5.25 6.41 14.16
C ASN A 42 6.02 5.08 14.16
N VAL A 43 5.97 4.34 13.04
CA VAL A 43 6.73 3.11 12.82
C VAL A 43 7.57 3.22 11.55
N THR A 44 8.67 2.47 11.49
CA THR A 44 9.46 2.38 10.26
C THR A 44 8.72 1.53 9.23
N LEU A 45 9.03 1.73 7.95
CA LEU A 45 8.57 0.84 6.88
C LEU A 45 8.96 -0.62 7.14
N GLY A 46 10.15 -0.86 7.68
CA GLY A 46 10.60 -2.20 8.04
C GLY A 46 9.67 -2.89 9.03
N VAL A 47 9.30 -2.18 10.11
CA VAL A 47 8.35 -2.67 11.12
C VAL A 47 6.96 -2.89 10.52
N LEU A 48 6.44 -1.90 9.79
CA LEU A 48 5.14 -2.00 9.13
C LEU A 48 5.05 -3.24 8.22
N PHE A 49 6.10 -3.50 7.43
CA PHE A 49 6.13 -4.66 6.55
C PHE A 49 6.32 -5.98 7.31
N ASN A 50 7.29 -6.07 8.21
CA ASN A 50 7.64 -7.33 8.86
C ASN A 50 6.62 -7.80 9.90
N GLU A 51 6.00 -6.87 10.61
CA GLU A 51 5.11 -7.18 11.74
C GLU A 51 3.63 -7.21 11.35
N LEU A 52 3.23 -6.49 10.28
CA LEU A 52 1.81 -6.36 9.91
C LEU A 52 1.50 -6.90 8.52
N ILE A 53 2.27 -6.49 7.49
CA ILE A 53 1.95 -6.83 6.10
C ILE A 53 2.38 -8.27 5.76
N TYR A 54 3.64 -8.63 5.94
CA TYR A 54 4.16 -9.95 5.56
C TYR A 54 3.50 -11.13 6.29
N PRO A 55 3.09 -11.02 7.56
CA PRO A 55 2.26 -12.05 8.20
C PRO A 55 0.94 -12.31 7.47
N ILE A 56 0.25 -11.26 7.01
CA ILE A 56 -0.99 -11.39 6.22
C ILE A 56 -0.69 -12.04 4.86
N LEU A 57 0.40 -11.65 4.21
CA LEU A 57 0.82 -12.20 2.92
C LEU A 57 1.41 -13.61 3.00
N ARG A 58 1.52 -14.20 4.19
CA ARG A 58 2.10 -15.52 4.45
C ARG A 58 3.49 -15.70 3.80
N LYS A 59 4.29 -14.63 3.74
CA LYS A 59 5.66 -14.71 3.19
C LYS A 59 6.60 -15.29 4.25
N GLU A 60 7.16 -16.46 3.95
CA GLU A 60 8.10 -17.17 4.84
C GLU A 60 9.47 -16.48 4.90
N SER A 61 9.92 -15.87 3.80
CA SER A 61 11.16 -15.08 3.77
C SER A 61 10.86 -13.58 3.90
N ARG A 62 11.33 -13.00 5.00
CA ARG A 62 11.20 -11.57 5.31
C ARG A 62 12.57 -10.92 5.28
N PRO A 63 12.80 -9.90 4.45
CA PRO A 63 14.03 -9.13 4.53
C PRO A 63 14.15 -8.49 5.93
N ARG A 64 15.37 -8.44 6.46
CA ARG A 64 15.63 -7.81 7.77
C ARG A 64 15.08 -6.39 7.84
N ASP A 65 15.25 -5.62 6.76
CA ASP A 65 14.80 -4.22 6.66
C ASP A 65 13.34 -4.09 6.16
N GLY A 66 12.62 -5.21 6.05
CA GLY A 66 11.24 -5.27 5.54
C GLY A 66 11.19 -5.07 4.03
N VAL A 67 10.80 -3.87 3.58
CA VAL A 67 10.74 -3.54 2.14
C VAL A 67 12.04 -2.93 1.66
N THR A 68 12.57 -3.43 0.55
CA THR A 68 13.75 -2.85 -0.09
C THR A 68 13.35 -1.95 -1.26
N VAL A 69 14.19 -0.98 -1.59
CA VAL A 69 14.01 -0.08 -2.76
C VAL A 69 13.78 -0.86 -4.06
N LYS A 70 14.48 -1.98 -4.24
CA LYS A 70 14.34 -2.85 -5.42
C LYS A 70 12.96 -3.51 -5.48
N ARG A 71 12.41 -3.91 -4.32
CA ARG A 71 11.10 -4.57 -4.24
C ARG A 71 9.95 -3.56 -4.28
N SER A 72 10.16 -2.32 -3.87
CA SER A 72 9.09 -1.32 -3.77
C SER A 72 8.45 -0.96 -5.11
N ALA A 73 9.20 -1.06 -6.22
CA ALA A 73 8.66 -0.77 -7.56
C ALA A 73 7.52 -1.73 -7.96
N ALA A 74 7.60 -2.99 -7.51
CA ALA A 74 6.61 -4.03 -7.79
C ALA A 74 5.29 -3.85 -7.01
N TYR A 75 5.17 -2.81 -6.19
CA TYR A 75 3.93 -2.50 -5.47
C TYR A 75 3.08 -1.44 -6.17
N ASN A 76 3.65 -0.67 -7.09
CA ASN A 76 2.91 0.36 -7.82
C ASN A 76 2.40 -0.13 -9.18
N ASN A 77 2.86 -1.29 -9.64
CA ASN A 77 2.53 -1.82 -10.95
C ASN A 77 1.30 -2.76 -10.90
N PHE A 78 0.97 -3.45 -11.99
CA PHE A 78 -0.18 -4.37 -12.05
C PHE A 78 0.14 -5.82 -11.69
N HIS A 79 1.30 -6.09 -11.12
CA HIS A 79 1.72 -7.45 -10.75
C HIS A 79 1.06 -7.93 -9.45
N GLN A 80 1.16 -9.24 -9.21
CA GLN A 80 0.56 -9.89 -8.04
C GLN A 80 0.96 -9.23 -6.70
N SER A 81 2.18 -8.70 -6.59
CA SER A 81 2.64 -8.02 -5.38
C SER A 81 1.85 -6.75 -5.05
N ALA A 82 1.39 -6.00 -6.05
CA ALA A 82 0.54 -4.84 -5.85
C ALA A 82 -0.85 -5.26 -5.34
N ILE A 83 -1.45 -6.29 -5.94
CA ILE A 83 -2.75 -6.85 -5.53
C ILE A 83 -2.68 -7.38 -4.09
N GLU A 84 -1.62 -8.13 -3.77
CA GLU A 84 -1.35 -8.63 -2.43
C GLU A 84 -1.29 -7.49 -1.42
N LEU A 85 -0.51 -6.44 -1.71
CA LEU A 85 -0.31 -5.33 -0.79
C LEU A 85 -1.57 -4.49 -0.60
N THR A 86 -2.30 -4.13 -1.67
CA THR A 86 -3.55 -3.36 -1.56
C THR A 86 -4.60 -4.13 -0.77
N THR A 87 -4.69 -5.45 -0.96
CA THR A 87 -5.57 -6.33 -0.17
C THR A 87 -5.19 -6.35 1.31
N ALA A 88 -3.89 -6.51 1.63
CA ALA A 88 -3.43 -6.48 3.01
C ALA A 88 -3.71 -5.13 3.69
N LEU A 89 -3.47 -4.02 2.99
CA LEU A 89 -3.75 -2.68 3.50
C LEU A 89 -5.24 -2.41 3.66
N HIS A 90 -6.08 -2.91 2.75
CA HIS A 90 -7.54 -2.84 2.90
C HIS A 90 -7.97 -3.50 4.21
N ASN A 91 -7.48 -4.70 4.49
CA ASN A 91 -7.81 -5.43 5.73
C ASN A 91 -7.30 -4.71 6.97
N LEU A 92 -6.10 -4.12 6.92
CA LEU A 92 -5.50 -3.44 8.06
C LEU A 92 -6.12 -2.07 8.36
N THR A 93 -6.57 -1.33 7.34
CA THR A 93 -7.04 0.07 7.45
C THR A 93 -8.56 0.24 7.29
N HIS A 94 -9.23 -0.77 6.74
CA HIS A 94 -10.61 -0.75 6.25
C HIS A 94 -10.87 0.27 5.11
N ILE A 95 -9.82 0.76 4.44
CA ILE A 95 -9.95 1.65 3.29
C ILE A 95 -10.16 0.83 2.03
N LYS A 96 -11.22 1.16 1.29
CA LYS A 96 -11.55 0.53 0.01
C LYS A 96 -10.77 1.16 -1.15
N ASN A 97 -10.68 0.44 -2.25
CA ASN A 97 -10.18 0.92 -3.54
C ASN A 97 -8.72 1.40 -3.54
N LEU A 98 -7.86 0.80 -2.71
CA LEU A 98 -6.43 1.14 -2.67
C LEU A 98 -5.68 0.74 -3.94
N GLU A 99 -6.25 -0.13 -4.77
CA GLU A 99 -5.75 -0.44 -6.12
C GLU A 99 -5.72 0.76 -7.06
N LEU A 100 -6.49 1.82 -6.79
CA LEU A 100 -6.42 3.08 -7.54
C LEU A 100 -5.08 3.79 -7.38
N LEU A 101 -4.30 3.47 -6.33
CA LEU A 101 -2.96 4.01 -6.09
C LEU A 101 -1.86 3.22 -6.84
N THR A 102 -2.27 2.32 -7.73
CA THR A 102 -1.40 1.45 -8.51
C THR A 102 -1.80 1.50 -9.98
N THR A 103 -1.05 0.85 -10.86
CA THR A 103 -1.43 0.68 -12.26
C THR A 103 -2.25 -0.60 -12.51
N ILE A 104 -2.82 -1.27 -11.50
CA ILE A 104 -3.61 -2.51 -11.66
C ILE A 104 -4.75 -2.34 -12.68
N GLY A 105 -5.43 -1.19 -12.67
CA GLY A 105 -6.52 -0.90 -13.62
C GLY A 105 -6.10 -0.85 -15.10
N PHE A 106 -4.79 -0.80 -15.37
CA PHE A 106 -4.23 -0.77 -16.72
C PHE A 106 -3.67 -2.14 -17.19
N ASN A 107 -3.92 -3.22 -16.44
CA ASN A 107 -3.36 -4.55 -16.74
C ASN A 107 -3.71 -5.11 -18.14
N ASN A 108 -4.80 -4.65 -18.75
CA ASN A 108 -5.22 -5.05 -20.08
C ASN A 108 -4.61 -4.20 -21.20
N PHE A 109 -3.97 -3.08 -20.86
CA PHE A 109 -3.39 -2.14 -21.83
C PHE A 109 -1.88 -2.28 -21.95
N PHE A 110 -1.21 -2.75 -20.90
CA PHE A 110 0.25 -2.84 -20.85
C PHE A 110 0.71 -4.27 -20.61
N SER A 111 1.72 -4.68 -21.35
CA SER A 111 2.55 -5.85 -21.08
C SER A 111 3.57 -5.53 -19.97
N SER A 112 4.12 -6.58 -19.34
CA SER A 112 5.14 -6.40 -18.30
C SER A 112 6.42 -5.71 -18.79
N ASN A 113 6.67 -5.71 -20.11
CA ASN A 113 7.84 -5.08 -20.71
C ASN A 113 7.68 -3.56 -20.87
N GLU A 114 6.45 -3.05 -20.78
CA GLU A 114 6.15 -1.61 -20.89
C GLU A 114 6.24 -0.91 -19.53
N ILE A 115 6.29 -1.68 -18.43
CA ILE A 115 6.51 -1.13 -17.09
C ILE A 115 8.00 -1.00 -16.83
N ARG A 116 8.42 0.20 -16.40
CA ARG A 116 9.78 0.42 -15.91
C ARG A 116 10.01 -0.37 -14.62
N GLY A 117 11.04 -1.22 -14.62
CA GLY A 117 11.50 -1.92 -13.41
C GLY A 117 12.31 -1.02 -12.46
N GLN A 118 12.59 0.22 -12.85
CA GLN A 118 13.34 1.20 -12.07
C GLN A 118 12.47 2.41 -11.76
N LYS A 119 12.72 3.06 -10.63
CA LYS A 119 12.01 4.28 -10.24
C LYS A 119 12.29 5.39 -11.26
N PHE A 120 11.26 6.15 -11.58
CA PHE A 120 11.31 7.28 -12.48
C PHE A 120 10.43 8.39 -11.90
N TRP A 121 10.86 9.63 -12.05
CA TRP A 121 10.13 10.81 -11.59
C TRP A 121 9.99 11.77 -12.76
N CYS A 122 8.84 12.44 -12.85
CA CYS A 122 8.71 13.60 -13.72
C CYS A 122 9.60 14.70 -13.12
N PRO A 123 10.58 15.27 -13.87
CA PRO A 123 11.44 16.31 -13.33
C PRO A 123 10.63 17.55 -12.94
N ILE A 124 9.58 17.88 -13.70
CA ILE A 124 8.70 19.02 -13.41
C ILE A 124 7.97 18.80 -12.09
N CYS A 125 7.28 17.65 -11.92
CA CYS A 125 6.54 17.35 -10.69
C CYS A 125 7.45 17.17 -9.45
N TYR A 126 8.77 16.97 -9.63
CA TYR A 126 9.70 16.88 -8.50
C TYR A 126 10.18 18.25 -8.02
N GLU A 127 10.05 19.28 -8.84
CA GLU A 127 10.45 20.66 -8.53
C GLU A 127 9.30 21.51 -7.95
N GLU A 128 8.05 21.03 -8.03
CA GLU A 128 6.86 21.61 -7.40
C GLU A 128 6.82 21.39 -5.87
#